data_AF-A0A4R1MSB1-F1
#
_entry.id   AF-A0A4R1MSB1-F1
#
_cell.length_a   1.000
_cell.length_b   1.000
_cell.length_c   1.000
_cell.angle_alpha   90.00
_cell.angle_beta   90.00
_cell.angle_gamma   90.00
#
_symmetry.space_group_name_H-M   'P 1'
#
loop_
_entity.id
_entity.type
_entity.pdbx_description
1 polymer ?
#
loop_
_entity_poly.entity_id
_entity_poly.type
_entity_poly.pdbx_seq_one_letter_code
_entity_poly.pdbx_strand_id
1 'polypeptide(L)'
;MKEEPALSEHDHDHNRRFTLRALLRRVSRFARMAALGALASVAHAQSAADAPAGPSVALYYGANPPVEELAAFDVVVVDPDAHFDPRAHAKAQPAWFAYVSVGEVNPHRAYYSAMPSAWLPGVNEAWASHVIDQTAAEWPAFFVDKVISPLWKKGYRGFFLDTLDSYHLIAKTDAARAAQEAGLVRVIRAIKKRYPKAKLIFNRGFEVLPQIHDLAYMVAFESLYRGWDAGKQRYTEVPQADRDWLLMQAATIRDQYKLPVLSIDYCPPPTTRAQPPPRRGSRKPASSPTSPTADSRPSAWARPGPAMSGRDTRIE
;
A
#
# COMPACT_ATOMS: atom_id res chain seq x y z
N MET A 1 -41.60 -1.44 -78.74
CA MET A 1 -40.72 -2.08 -79.73
C MET A 1 -39.60 -2.75 -78.95
N LYS A 2 -39.55 -4.09 -78.97
CA LYS A 2 -38.55 -4.98 -78.32
C LYS A 2 -38.10 -4.65 -76.88
N GLU A 3 -38.63 -5.39 -75.91
CA GLU A 3 -37.83 -5.87 -74.77
C GLU A 3 -37.41 -7.32 -75.06
N GLU A 4 -36.19 -7.71 -74.66
CA GLU A 4 -35.66 -9.08 -74.81
C GLU A 4 -35.80 -9.89 -73.51
N PRO A 5 -35.89 -11.24 -73.58
CA PRO A 5 -36.45 -12.03 -72.48
C PRO A 5 -35.43 -12.76 -71.59
N ALA A 6 -35.93 -13.12 -70.40
CA ALA A 6 -35.74 -14.36 -69.64
C ALA A 6 -34.36 -15.04 -69.53
N LEU A 7 -33.94 -15.22 -68.28
CA LEU A 7 -32.92 -16.17 -67.81
C LEU A 7 -33.28 -17.63 -68.12
N SER A 8 -32.27 -18.51 -68.24
CA SER A 8 -32.44 -19.96 -68.06
C SER A 8 -31.64 -20.45 -66.84
N GLU A 9 -32.33 -21.10 -65.90
CA GLU A 9 -31.73 -21.75 -64.74
C GLU A 9 -31.19 -23.13 -65.12
N HIS A 10 -29.89 -23.41 -64.94
CA HIS A 10 -29.39 -24.81 -64.85
C HIS A 10 -28.00 -24.99 -64.21
N ASP A 11 -27.74 -24.38 -63.03
CA ASP A 11 -26.56 -24.75 -62.21
C ASP A 11 -26.72 -24.45 -60.70
N HIS A 12 -27.71 -25.06 -60.01
CA HIS A 12 -28.01 -24.71 -58.60
C HIS A 12 -28.08 -25.87 -57.59
N ASP A 13 -28.18 -27.14 -58.00
CA ASP A 13 -28.40 -28.24 -57.03
C ASP A 13 -27.11 -28.98 -56.59
N HIS A 14 -26.05 -28.99 -57.41
CA HIS A 14 -24.79 -29.67 -57.03
C HIS A 14 -23.97 -28.89 -55.98
N ASN A 15 -24.01 -27.55 -56.02
CA ASN A 15 -23.15 -26.69 -55.22
C ASN A 15 -23.60 -26.55 -53.74
N ARG A 16 -24.86 -26.89 -53.43
CA ARG A 16 -25.44 -26.80 -52.07
C ARG A 16 -25.02 -27.92 -51.12
N ARG A 17 -24.64 -29.10 -51.63
CA ARG A 17 -24.33 -30.28 -50.78
C ARG A 17 -22.89 -30.32 -50.28
N PHE A 18 -21.94 -29.76 -51.03
CA PHE A 18 -20.53 -29.66 -50.61
C PHE A 18 -20.29 -28.57 -49.56
N THR A 19 -21.02 -27.45 -49.66
CA THR A 19 -20.83 -26.27 -48.81
C THR A 19 -21.22 -26.51 -47.34
N LEU A 20 -22.32 -27.23 -47.05
CA LEU A 20 -22.72 -27.51 -45.66
C LEU A 20 -21.71 -28.36 -44.87
N ARG A 21 -21.12 -29.40 -45.48
CA ARG A 21 -20.17 -30.31 -44.78
C ARG A 21 -18.84 -29.63 -44.45
N ALA A 22 -18.40 -28.67 -45.27
CA ALA A 22 -17.22 -27.86 -45.00
C ALA A 22 -17.48 -26.83 -43.88
N LEU A 23 -18.67 -26.22 -43.85
CA LEU A 23 -19.07 -25.23 -42.85
C LEU A 23 -19.15 -25.86 -41.44
N LEU A 24 -19.83 -27.00 -41.31
CA LEU A 24 -19.98 -27.73 -40.03
C LEU A 24 -18.63 -28.17 -39.41
N ARG A 25 -17.62 -28.49 -40.24
CA ARG A 25 -16.26 -28.84 -39.80
C ARG A 25 -15.41 -27.63 -39.38
N ARG A 26 -15.76 -26.41 -39.78
CA ARG A 26 -15.10 -25.16 -39.31
C ARG A 26 -15.71 -24.66 -38.01
N VAL A 27 -17.04 -24.65 -37.89
CA VAL A 27 -17.77 -24.25 -36.66
C VAL A 27 -17.34 -25.09 -35.45
N SER A 28 -17.18 -26.41 -35.63
CA SER A 28 -16.77 -27.34 -34.56
C SER A 28 -15.32 -27.17 -34.07
N ARG A 29 -14.41 -26.59 -34.87
CA ARG A 29 -13.04 -26.27 -34.42
C ARG A 29 -12.98 -24.96 -33.64
N PHE A 30 -13.71 -23.93 -34.08
CA PHE A 30 -13.84 -22.68 -33.33
C PHE A 30 -14.55 -22.88 -31.98
N ALA A 31 -15.60 -23.70 -31.92
CA ALA A 31 -16.29 -24.01 -30.67
C ALA A 31 -15.35 -24.67 -29.62
N ARG A 32 -14.44 -25.56 -30.05
CA ARG A 32 -13.46 -26.18 -29.14
C ARG A 32 -12.36 -25.22 -28.68
N MET A 33 -11.88 -24.33 -29.54
CA MET A 33 -10.92 -23.28 -29.13
C MET A 33 -11.55 -22.26 -28.18
N ALA A 34 -12.79 -21.82 -28.44
CA ALA A 34 -13.53 -20.92 -27.56
C ALA A 34 -13.81 -21.56 -26.18
N ALA A 35 -14.12 -22.86 -26.13
CA ALA A 35 -14.32 -23.57 -24.87
C ALA A 35 -13.02 -23.68 -24.03
N LEU A 36 -11.88 -23.98 -24.66
CA LEU A 36 -10.58 -23.98 -23.96
C LEU A 36 -10.16 -22.58 -23.49
N GLY A 37 -10.39 -21.54 -24.29
CA GLY A 37 -10.16 -20.15 -23.89
C GLY A 37 -11.04 -19.70 -22.73
N ALA A 38 -12.34 -20.02 -22.77
CA ALA A 38 -13.27 -19.70 -21.69
C ALA A 38 -12.92 -20.40 -20.37
N LEU A 39 -12.55 -21.69 -20.42
CA LEU A 39 -12.10 -22.43 -19.24
C LEU A 39 -10.80 -21.88 -18.66
N ALA A 40 -9.85 -21.47 -19.50
CA ALA A 40 -8.62 -20.82 -19.05
C ALA A 40 -8.89 -19.45 -18.38
N SER A 41 -9.80 -18.64 -18.93
CA SER A 41 -10.18 -17.34 -18.36
C SER A 41 -10.90 -17.45 -17.02
N VAL A 42 -11.79 -18.44 -16.86
CA VAL A 42 -12.49 -18.68 -15.58
C VAL A 42 -11.51 -19.16 -14.50
N ALA A 43 -10.55 -20.03 -14.84
CA ALA A 43 -9.51 -20.48 -13.92
C ALA A 43 -8.59 -19.34 -13.42
N HIS A 44 -8.24 -18.38 -14.29
CA HIS A 44 -7.46 -17.20 -13.88
C HIS A 44 -8.29 -16.24 -13.01
N ALA A 45 -9.59 -16.07 -13.31
CA ALA A 45 -10.47 -15.21 -12.52
C ALA A 45 -10.72 -15.74 -11.10
N GLN A 46 -10.84 -17.06 -10.91
CA GLN A 46 -10.98 -17.65 -9.57
C GLN A 46 -9.68 -17.63 -8.77
N SER A 47 -8.51 -17.84 -9.41
CA SER A 47 -7.21 -17.76 -8.73
C SER A 47 -6.90 -16.37 -8.14
N ALA A 48 -7.48 -15.30 -8.71
CA ALA A 48 -7.34 -13.94 -8.18
C ALA A 48 -8.17 -13.68 -6.90
N ALA A 49 -9.22 -14.47 -6.65
CA ALA A 49 -10.09 -14.33 -5.48
C ALA A 49 -9.60 -15.10 -4.24
N ASP A 50 -8.79 -16.14 -4.44
CA ASP A 50 -8.23 -17.00 -3.38
C ASP A 50 -6.84 -16.56 -2.89
N ALA A 51 -6.30 -15.44 -3.40
CA ALA A 51 -5.10 -14.83 -2.83
C ALA A 51 -5.41 -14.37 -1.39
N PRO A 52 -4.69 -14.85 -0.35
CA PRO A 52 -4.96 -14.46 1.02
C PRO A 52 -4.84 -12.94 1.16
N ALA A 53 -5.95 -12.29 1.55
CA ALA A 53 -5.92 -10.87 1.84
C ALA A 53 -4.85 -10.60 2.91
N GLY A 54 -3.98 -9.62 2.65
CA GLY A 54 -2.97 -9.19 3.62
C GLY A 54 -3.62 -8.67 4.92
N PRO A 55 -2.84 -8.53 6.01
CA PRO A 55 -3.36 -7.99 7.26
C PRO A 55 -4.00 -6.61 7.03
N SER A 56 -5.14 -6.37 7.67
CA SER A 56 -5.74 -5.02 7.70
C SER A 56 -4.90 -4.09 8.59
N VAL A 57 -4.63 -2.88 8.11
CA VAL A 57 -3.69 -1.95 8.76
C VAL A 57 -4.35 -0.59 8.97
N ALA A 58 -4.17 0.03 10.13
CA ALA A 58 -4.51 1.42 10.38
C ALA A 58 -3.27 2.25 10.79
N LEU A 59 -3.26 3.53 10.41
CA LEU A 59 -2.20 4.49 10.77
C LEU A 59 -2.82 5.62 11.58
N TYR A 60 -2.31 5.85 12.80
CA TYR A 60 -2.79 6.92 13.68
C TYR A 60 -1.64 7.66 14.36
N TYR A 61 -1.32 8.87 13.87
CA TYR A 61 -0.23 9.70 14.39
C TYR A 61 -0.72 10.87 15.28
N GLY A 62 -1.95 10.80 15.79
CA GLY A 62 -2.47 11.73 16.80
C GLY A 62 -2.00 11.38 18.21
N ALA A 63 -2.09 12.34 19.14
CA ALA A 63 -1.62 12.17 20.51
C ALA A 63 -2.41 11.13 21.34
N ASN A 64 -3.68 10.87 21.01
CA ASN A 64 -4.59 10.01 21.78
C ASN A 64 -5.25 8.94 20.88
N PRO A 65 -4.60 7.77 20.66
CA PRO A 65 -5.15 6.70 19.80
C PRO A 65 -6.50 6.17 20.31
N PRO A 66 -7.57 6.19 19.50
CA PRO A 66 -8.88 5.64 19.88
C PRO A 66 -8.84 4.11 19.85
N VAL A 67 -8.40 3.50 20.96
CA VAL A 67 -8.06 2.07 21.05
C VAL A 67 -9.21 1.15 20.62
N GLU A 68 -10.45 1.48 20.99
CA GLU A 68 -11.63 0.65 20.67
C GLU A 68 -11.95 0.65 19.16
N GLU A 69 -11.84 1.80 18.49
CA GLU A 69 -12.01 1.93 17.04
C GLU A 69 -10.88 1.20 16.29
N LEU A 70 -9.65 1.36 16.78
CA LEU A 70 -8.45 0.75 16.21
C LEU A 70 -8.37 -0.77 16.43
N ALA A 71 -9.17 -1.34 17.34
CA ALA A 71 -9.20 -2.77 17.62
C ALA A 71 -9.79 -3.63 16.49
N ALA A 72 -10.39 -3.00 15.46
CA ALA A 72 -10.95 -3.69 14.29
C ALA A 72 -9.90 -4.11 13.23
N PHE A 73 -8.63 -3.72 13.39
CA PHE A 73 -7.54 -3.98 12.45
C PHE A 73 -6.59 -5.09 12.95
N ASP A 74 -5.86 -5.73 12.04
CA ASP A 74 -4.83 -6.72 12.40
C ASP A 74 -3.54 -6.05 12.89
N VAL A 75 -3.22 -4.88 12.33
CA VAL A 75 -2.03 -4.08 12.64
C VAL A 75 -2.43 -2.62 12.81
N VAL A 76 -1.87 -1.96 13.82
CA VAL A 76 -2.05 -0.51 14.01
C VAL A 76 -0.69 0.14 14.22
N VAL A 77 -0.34 1.09 13.37
CA VAL A 77 0.86 1.91 13.50
C VAL A 77 0.50 3.20 14.23
N VAL A 78 1.20 3.49 15.32
CA VAL A 78 1.04 4.73 16.10
C VAL A 78 2.34 5.52 16.17
N ASP A 79 2.24 6.83 16.40
CA ASP A 79 3.40 7.62 16.78
C ASP A 79 3.90 7.16 18.18
N PRO A 80 5.18 6.84 18.36
CA PRO A 80 5.72 6.37 19.64
C PRO A 80 5.56 7.37 20.80
N ASP A 81 5.48 8.67 20.50
CA ASP A 81 5.39 9.76 21.47
C ASP A 81 3.94 10.07 21.88
N ALA A 82 2.95 9.38 21.29
CA ALA A 82 1.55 9.45 21.72
C ALA A 82 1.34 8.96 23.17
N HIS A 83 0.24 9.41 23.79
CA HIS A 83 -0.22 9.05 25.14
C HIS A 83 -0.81 7.62 25.17
N PHE A 84 0.00 6.66 24.77
CA PHE A 84 -0.39 5.26 24.57
C PHE A 84 0.69 4.31 25.09
N ASP A 85 0.27 3.27 25.80
CA ASP A 85 1.11 2.15 26.24
C ASP A 85 0.66 0.83 25.56
N PRO A 86 1.45 0.26 24.63
CA PRO A 86 1.12 -1.01 24.00
C PRO A 86 1.03 -2.18 25.00
N ARG A 87 1.62 -2.09 26.20
CA ARG A 87 1.53 -3.14 27.23
C ARG A 87 0.15 -3.21 27.87
N ALA A 88 -0.53 -2.08 28.04
CA ALA A 88 -1.92 -2.02 28.51
C ALA A 88 -2.89 -2.70 27.52
N HIS A 89 -2.47 -2.85 26.26
CA HIS A 89 -3.25 -3.41 25.16
C HIS A 89 -2.60 -4.65 24.53
N ALA A 90 -1.90 -5.45 25.34
CA ALA A 90 -1.13 -6.64 24.93
C ALA A 90 -1.97 -7.85 24.43
N LYS A 91 -3.17 -7.62 23.89
CA LYS A 91 -3.94 -8.63 23.15
C LYS A 91 -3.18 -9.05 21.88
N ALA A 92 -3.50 -10.23 21.35
CA ALA A 92 -2.90 -10.72 20.11
C ALA A 92 -3.25 -9.86 18.87
N GLN A 93 -4.39 -9.16 18.92
CA GLN A 93 -4.84 -8.19 17.91
C GLN A 93 -5.45 -6.95 18.61
N PRO A 94 -5.27 -5.74 18.06
CA PRO A 94 -4.37 -5.43 16.94
C PRO A 94 -2.90 -5.57 17.36
N ALA A 95 -2.02 -5.92 16.42
CA ALA A 95 -0.59 -5.84 16.65
C ALA A 95 -0.14 -4.37 16.60
N TRP A 96 0.28 -3.82 17.73
CA TRP A 96 0.75 -2.43 17.83
C TRP A 96 2.17 -2.27 17.30
N PHE A 97 2.33 -1.38 16.31
CA PHE A 97 3.59 -0.99 15.69
C PHE A 97 3.91 0.46 16.04
N ALA A 98 5.19 0.77 16.23
CA ALA A 98 5.64 2.15 16.37
C ALA A 98 6.12 2.69 15.02
N TYR A 99 5.73 3.91 14.67
CA TYR A 99 6.34 4.68 13.59
C TYR A 99 7.78 5.06 13.96
N VAL A 100 8.74 4.85 13.06
CA VAL A 100 10.11 5.37 13.17
C VAL A 100 10.62 5.80 11.79
N SER A 101 11.16 7.01 11.70
CA SER A 101 11.82 7.51 10.48
C SER A 101 13.29 7.09 10.49
N VAL A 102 13.80 6.54 9.38
CA VAL A 102 15.17 5.99 9.28
C VAL A 102 16.08 6.90 8.44
N GLY A 103 15.54 7.46 7.36
CA GLY A 103 16.24 8.42 6.50
C GLY A 103 16.19 9.86 7.00
N GLU A 104 15.31 10.18 7.95
CA GLU A 104 15.12 11.54 8.47
C GLU A 104 14.86 11.59 9.97
N VAL A 105 15.08 12.77 10.58
CA VAL A 105 14.69 13.07 11.96
C VAL A 105 13.99 14.42 12.05
N ASN A 106 12.87 14.47 12.75
CA ASN A 106 12.22 15.73 13.12
C ASN A 106 12.86 16.27 14.42
N PRO A 107 13.19 17.58 14.52
CA PRO A 107 13.83 18.18 15.70
C PRO A 107 13.10 17.97 17.04
N HIS A 108 11.79 17.67 17.04
CA HIS A 108 11.03 17.40 18.26
C HIS A 108 11.26 16.01 18.86
N ARG A 109 11.92 15.08 18.14
CA ARG A 109 12.18 13.73 18.67
C ARG A 109 13.19 13.80 19.82
N ALA A 110 12.89 13.12 20.93
CA ALA A 110 13.69 13.18 22.17
C ALA A 110 15.17 12.77 22.02
N TYR A 111 15.52 12.03 20.97
CA TYR A 111 16.91 11.64 20.67
C TYR A 111 17.67 12.61 19.75
N TYR A 112 17.00 13.63 19.20
CA TYR A 112 17.58 14.57 18.21
C TYR A 112 18.83 15.29 18.75
N SER A 113 18.78 15.81 19.98
CA SER A 113 19.89 16.53 20.62
C SER A 113 21.12 15.67 20.90
N ALA A 114 21.02 14.34 20.79
CA ALA A 114 22.14 13.41 20.91
C ALA A 114 22.81 13.07 19.56
N MET A 115 22.27 13.55 18.44
CA MET A 115 22.81 13.29 17.10
C MET A 115 23.93 14.30 16.75
N PRO A 116 25.09 13.84 16.23
CA PRO A 116 26.09 14.73 15.65
C PRO A 116 25.51 15.52 14.48
N SER A 117 25.72 16.84 14.45
CA SER A 117 25.27 17.72 13.36
C SER A 117 25.83 17.32 11.99
N ALA A 118 27.02 16.71 11.96
CA ALA A 118 27.63 16.18 10.75
C ALA A 118 26.81 15.06 10.07
N TRP A 119 25.89 14.40 10.79
CA TRP A 119 25.00 13.38 10.23
C TRP A 119 23.73 13.98 9.59
N LEU A 120 23.56 15.31 9.61
CA LEU A 120 22.35 16.00 9.16
C LEU A 120 22.62 16.93 7.95
N PRO A 121 23.12 16.41 6.81
CA PRO A 121 23.59 17.22 5.68
C PRO A 121 22.51 17.96 4.89
N GLY A 122 21.23 17.75 5.17
CA GLY A 122 20.12 18.37 4.43
C GLY A 122 18.83 18.50 5.24
N VAL A 123 17.88 19.24 4.68
CA VAL A 123 16.55 19.50 5.26
C VAL A 123 15.48 19.12 4.24
N ASN A 124 14.40 18.50 4.70
CA ASN A 124 13.18 18.27 3.95
C ASN A 124 12.12 19.28 4.43
N GLU A 125 12.08 20.45 3.79
CA GLU A 125 11.23 21.59 4.17
C GLU A 125 9.74 21.25 4.21
N ALA A 126 9.28 20.30 3.39
CA ALA A 126 7.88 19.88 3.35
C ALA A 126 7.41 19.18 4.64
N TRP A 127 8.34 18.67 5.44
CA TRP A 127 8.08 17.90 6.67
C TRP A 127 8.83 18.46 7.91
N ALA A 128 9.54 19.58 7.76
CA ALA A 128 10.35 20.21 8.80
C ALA A 128 11.32 19.22 9.50
N SER A 129 11.96 18.37 8.70
CA SER A 129 12.85 17.29 9.14
C SER A 129 14.26 17.43 8.54
N HIS A 130 15.26 16.89 9.22
CA HIS A 130 16.62 16.77 8.69
C HIS A 130 16.82 15.41 8.03
N VAL A 131 17.44 15.39 6.87
CA VAL A 131 17.86 14.16 6.17
C VAL A 131 19.12 13.63 6.84
N ILE A 132 19.13 12.34 7.17
CA ILE A 132 20.21 11.66 7.89
C ILE A 132 21.16 11.00 6.90
N ASP A 133 22.46 11.28 7.04
CA ASP A 133 23.51 10.57 6.32
C ASP A 133 23.64 9.11 6.79
N GLN A 134 23.18 8.19 5.95
CA GLN A 134 23.23 6.75 6.19
C GLN A 134 24.65 6.17 6.02
N THR A 135 25.62 6.95 5.51
CA THR A 135 27.02 6.52 5.42
C THR A 135 27.75 6.60 6.76
N ALA A 136 27.24 7.37 7.73
CA ALA A 136 27.75 7.41 9.09
C ALA A 136 27.91 5.99 9.70
N ALA A 137 29.09 5.72 10.27
CA ALA A 137 29.46 4.38 10.71
C ALA A 137 28.70 3.94 11.98
N GLU A 138 28.45 4.89 12.88
CA GLU A 138 27.81 4.68 14.17
C GLU A 138 26.26 4.76 14.08
N TRP A 139 25.71 5.28 12.99
CA TRP A 139 24.26 5.45 12.80
C TRP A 139 23.45 4.17 13.04
N PRO A 140 23.82 2.98 12.51
CA PRO A 140 23.12 1.72 12.81
C PRO A 140 23.07 1.40 14.31
N ALA A 141 24.14 1.66 15.07
CA ALA A 141 24.16 1.43 16.51
C ALA A 141 23.31 2.48 17.25
N PHE A 142 23.45 3.76 16.88
CA PHE A 142 22.64 4.84 17.43
C PHE A 142 21.14 4.58 17.24
N PHE A 143 20.70 4.22 16.02
CA PHE A 143 19.30 3.97 15.73
C PHE A 143 18.75 2.79 16.55
N VAL A 144 19.51 1.70 16.65
CA VAL A 144 19.12 0.54 17.46
C VAL A 144 19.05 0.89 18.96
N ASP A 145 20.01 1.65 19.51
CA ASP A 145 20.08 1.89 20.95
C ASP A 145 19.26 3.09 21.44
N LYS A 146 19.09 4.12 20.61
CA LYS A 146 18.36 5.36 20.95
C LYS A 146 16.93 5.40 20.43
N VAL A 147 16.61 4.70 19.34
CA VAL A 147 15.25 4.69 18.76
C VAL A 147 14.56 3.36 19.01
N ILE A 148 15.12 2.24 18.54
CA ILE A 148 14.42 0.94 18.62
C ILE A 148 14.41 0.37 20.04
N SER A 149 15.52 0.41 20.76
CA SER A 149 15.64 -0.20 22.09
C SER A 149 14.69 0.38 23.14
N PRO A 150 14.47 1.71 23.24
CA PRO A 150 13.45 2.28 24.11
C PRO A 150 12.03 1.85 23.74
N LEU A 151 11.71 1.73 22.46
CA LEU A 151 10.37 1.32 21.99
C LEU A 151 10.11 -0.17 22.22
N TRP A 152 11.13 -1.02 22.02
CA TRP A 152 11.07 -2.42 22.41
C TRP A 152 10.86 -2.59 23.93
N LYS A 153 11.50 -1.73 24.75
CA LYS A 153 11.24 -1.64 26.19
C LYS A 153 9.81 -1.16 26.47
N LYS A 154 9.32 -0.11 25.79
CA LYS A 154 7.92 0.39 25.93
C LYS A 154 6.90 -0.71 25.62
N GLY A 155 7.18 -1.61 24.69
CA GLY A 155 6.43 -2.87 24.52
C GLY A 155 6.22 -3.28 23.06
N TYR A 156 6.53 -2.39 22.12
CA TYR A 156 6.35 -2.64 20.69
C TYR A 156 7.15 -3.86 20.21
N ARG A 157 6.55 -4.63 19.30
CA ARG A 157 7.16 -5.78 18.60
C ARG A 157 7.14 -5.63 17.08
N GLY A 158 6.50 -4.57 16.59
CA GLY A 158 6.53 -4.14 15.21
C GLY A 158 7.00 -2.70 15.08
N PHE A 159 7.67 -2.40 13.97
CA PHE A 159 8.12 -1.06 13.62
C PHE A 159 7.74 -0.75 12.17
N PHE A 160 7.18 0.43 11.93
CA PHE A 160 7.00 0.99 10.59
C PHE A 160 8.21 1.87 10.32
N LEU A 161 9.07 1.42 9.41
CA LEU A 161 10.32 2.06 9.02
C LEU A 161 10.02 2.99 7.83
N ASP A 162 10.03 4.28 8.09
CA ASP A 162 9.73 5.32 7.13
C ASP A 162 11.01 5.96 6.54
N THR A 163 10.82 6.81 5.52
CA THR A 163 11.86 7.63 4.85
C THR A 163 13.03 6.83 4.26
N LEU A 164 12.78 5.60 3.83
CA LEU A 164 13.77 4.70 3.24
C LEU A 164 14.30 5.16 1.87
N ASP A 165 13.76 6.23 1.30
CA ASP A 165 14.13 6.86 0.03
C ASP A 165 14.58 8.33 0.17
N SER A 166 14.51 8.94 1.37
CA SER A 166 14.87 10.36 1.59
C SER A 166 16.33 10.70 1.27
N TYR A 167 17.22 9.70 1.16
CA TYR A 167 18.60 9.92 0.74
C TYR A 167 18.71 10.51 -0.69
N HIS A 168 17.70 10.36 -1.56
CA HIS A 168 17.65 11.04 -2.87
C HIS A 168 17.69 12.58 -2.75
N LEU A 169 17.25 13.14 -1.61
CA LEU A 169 17.32 14.58 -1.34
C LEU A 169 18.76 15.09 -1.25
N ILE A 170 19.73 14.25 -0.85
CA ILE A 170 21.15 14.60 -0.70
C ILE A 170 22.08 13.91 -1.72
N ALA A 171 21.79 12.67 -2.11
CA ALA A 171 22.67 11.84 -2.95
C ALA A 171 22.43 12.05 -4.46
N LYS A 172 23.26 12.88 -5.08
CA LYS A 172 23.08 13.29 -6.50
C LYS A 172 23.74 12.37 -7.53
N THR A 173 24.75 11.59 -7.15
CA THR A 173 25.40 10.59 -8.03
C THR A 173 24.97 9.17 -7.67
N ASP A 174 25.10 8.21 -8.60
CA ASP A 174 24.80 6.79 -8.34
C ASP A 174 25.70 6.20 -7.25
N ALA A 175 26.99 6.57 -7.24
CA ALA A 175 27.92 6.17 -6.18
C ALA A 175 27.49 6.67 -4.79
N ALA A 176 26.98 7.91 -4.71
CA ALA A 176 26.44 8.44 -3.45
C ALA A 176 25.15 7.72 -3.04
N ARG A 177 24.25 7.42 -3.99
CA ARG A 177 23.02 6.66 -3.74
C ARG A 177 23.31 5.26 -3.20
N ALA A 178 24.17 4.51 -3.90
CA ALA A 178 24.60 3.16 -3.49
C ALA A 178 25.26 3.15 -2.09
N ALA A 179 26.00 4.20 -1.71
CA ALA A 179 26.58 4.32 -0.38
C ALA A 179 25.51 4.55 0.71
N GLN A 180 24.48 5.34 0.42
CA GLN A 180 23.34 5.59 1.33
C GLN A 180 22.45 4.34 1.45
N GLU A 181 22.17 3.65 0.35
CA GLU A 181 21.46 2.35 0.30
C GLU A 181 22.17 1.28 1.13
N ALA A 182 23.50 1.15 0.97
CA ALA A 182 24.31 0.28 1.81
C ALA A 182 24.26 0.70 3.29
N GLY A 183 24.07 2.00 3.58
CA GLY A 183 23.75 2.55 4.88
C GLY A 183 22.46 1.99 5.47
N LEU A 184 21.34 2.19 4.79
CA LEU A 184 20.02 1.69 5.20
C LEU A 184 20.03 0.18 5.43
N VAL A 185 20.69 -0.59 4.55
CA VAL A 185 20.87 -2.04 4.70
C VAL A 185 21.63 -2.39 5.99
N ARG A 186 22.67 -1.64 6.38
CA ARG A 186 23.35 -1.83 7.68
C ARG A 186 22.43 -1.56 8.86
N VAL A 187 21.62 -0.48 8.81
CA VAL A 187 20.67 -0.13 9.87
C VAL A 187 19.64 -1.24 10.06
N ILE A 188 18.95 -1.65 8.99
CA ILE A 188 17.88 -2.66 9.05
C ILE A 188 18.43 -4.02 9.51
N ARG A 189 19.62 -4.42 9.04
CA ARG A 189 20.31 -5.63 9.53
C ARG A 189 20.69 -5.51 11.01
N ALA A 190 21.10 -4.33 11.50
CA ALA A 190 21.38 -4.12 12.92
C ALA A 190 20.12 -4.27 13.79
N ILE A 191 18.97 -3.74 13.34
CA ILE A 191 17.67 -3.92 14.00
C ILE A 191 17.34 -5.41 14.14
N LYS A 192 17.39 -6.16 13.04
CA LYS A 192 17.09 -7.61 13.05
C LYS A 192 18.11 -8.43 13.83
N LYS A 193 19.40 -8.06 13.82
CA LYS A 193 20.44 -8.70 14.65
C LYS A 193 20.14 -8.53 16.14
N ARG A 194 19.72 -7.34 16.57
CA ARG A 194 19.38 -7.05 17.98
C ARG A 194 18.03 -7.61 18.40
N TYR A 195 17.06 -7.61 17.48
CA TYR A 195 15.67 -8.01 17.68
C TYR A 195 15.17 -8.92 16.55
N PRO A 196 15.59 -10.20 16.49
CA PRO A 196 15.25 -11.10 15.38
C PRO A 196 13.74 -11.28 15.15
N LYS A 197 12.96 -11.23 16.24
CA LYS A 197 11.50 -11.35 16.23
C LYS A 197 10.75 -10.04 15.94
N ALA A 198 11.44 -8.92 15.72
CA ALA A 198 10.78 -7.68 15.31
C ALA A 198 10.17 -7.83 13.91
N LYS A 199 8.90 -7.45 13.77
CA LYS A 199 8.24 -7.28 12.48
C LYS A 199 8.54 -5.88 11.94
N LEU A 200 8.98 -5.76 10.69
CA LEU A 200 9.33 -4.48 10.09
C LEU A 200 8.43 -4.22 8.89
N ILE A 201 7.67 -3.13 8.90
CA ILE A 201 7.00 -2.62 7.70
C ILE A 201 7.96 -1.62 7.08
N PHE A 202 8.28 -1.75 5.79
CA PHE A 202 9.10 -0.77 5.09
C PHE A 202 8.19 0.17 4.30
N ASN A 203 8.29 1.49 4.51
CA ASN A 203 7.68 2.44 3.57
C ASN A 203 8.63 2.63 2.39
N ARG A 204 8.22 2.21 1.20
CA ARG A 204 9.04 2.17 -0.03
C ARG A 204 10.35 1.41 0.19
N GLY A 205 11.50 2.04 -0.05
CA GLY A 205 12.84 1.42 0.00
C GLY A 205 13.04 0.35 -1.08
N PHE A 206 12.46 0.54 -2.27
CA PHE A 206 12.44 -0.47 -3.33
C PHE A 206 13.84 -0.86 -3.81
N GLU A 207 14.77 0.09 -3.79
CA GLU A 207 16.17 -0.01 -4.19
C GLU A 207 16.95 -0.97 -3.28
N VAL A 208 16.61 -1.03 -1.98
CA VAL A 208 17.27 -1.90 -0.99
C VAL A 208 16.60 -3.26 -0.84
N LEU A 209 15.32 -3.43 -1.23
CA LEU A 209 14.60 -4.71 -1.13
C LEU A 209 15.35 -5.95 -1.67
N PRO A 210 16.08 -5.90 -2.82
CA PRO A 210 16.87 -7.04 -3.28
C PRO A 210 17.84 -7.61 -2.23
N GLN A 211 18.28 -6.81 -1.25
CA GLN A 211 19.26 -7.17 -0.23
C GLN A 211 18.67 -7.52 1.15
N ILE A 212 17.40 -7.18 1.41
CA ILE A 212 16.77 -7.21 2.74
C ILE A 212 15.26 -7.52 2.76
N HIS A 213 14.63 -7.94 1.66
CA HIS A 213 13.21 -8.28 1.64
C HIS A 213 12.84 -9.40 2.62
N ASP A 214 13.75 -10.35 2.88
CA ASP A 214 13.64 -11.42 3.87
C ASP A 214 13.53 -10.91 5.33
N LEU A 215 13.90 -9.65 5.57
CA LEU A 215 13.82 -8.98 6.87
C LEU A 215 12.48 -8.27 7.08
N ALA A 216 11.72 -8.03 6.01
CA ALA A 216 10.44 -7.33 6.03
C ALA A 216 9.28 -8.24 6.47
N TYR A 217 8.26 -7.62 7.06
CA TYR A 217 6.96 -8.21 7.33
C TYR A 217 5.93 -7.84 6.25
N MET A 218 6.07 -6.65 5.67
CA MET A 218 5.20 -6.06 4.65
C MET A 218 5.93 -4.86 4.04
N VAL A 219 5.62 -4.49 2.80
CA VAL A 219 6.06 -3.22 2.20
C VAL A 219 4.85 -2.31 2.02
N ALA A 220 4.95 -1.08 2.49
CA ALA A 220 3.98 -0.01 2.28
C ALA A 220 4.47 0.96 1.20
N PHE A 221 3.57 1.72 0.58
CA PHE A 221 3.94 2.89 -0.20
C PHE A 221 2.83 3.94 -0.21
N GLU A 222 3.24 5.19 -0.42
CA GLU A 222 2.38 6.37 -0.54
C GLU A 222 2.58 7.00 -1.93
N SER A 223 1.57 7.12 -2.79
CA SER A 223 0.18 6.64 -2.71
C SER A 223 -0.25 6.10 -4.08
N LEU A 224 -1.34 5.32 -4.19
CA LEU A 224 -1.73 4.69 -5.46
C LEU A 224 -2.73 5.52 -6.29
N TYR A 225 -3.71 6.18 -5.68
CA TYR A 225 -4.74 6.95 -6.40
C TYR A 225 -4.94 8.36 -5.86
N ARG A 226 -4.81 8.54 -4.55
CA ARG A 226 -5.03 9.79 -3.81
C ARG A 226 -3.82 10.10 -2.94
N GLY A 227 -3.13 11.19 -3.24
CA GLY A 227 -1.92 11.63 -2.55
C GLY A 227 -2.13 12.86 -1.68
N TRP A 228 -1.09 13.23 -0.94
CA TRP A 228 -1.03 14.46 -0.15
C TRP A 228 0.19 15.29 -0.58
N ASP A 229 -0.05 16.51 -1.06
CA ASP A 229 0.98 17.51 -1.34
C ASP A 229 1.25 18.29 -0.05
N ALA A 230 2.22 17.82 0.75
CA ALA A 230 2.54 18.40 2.06
C ALA A 230 2.94 19.88 1.98
N GLY A 231 3.73 20.26 0.97
CA GLY A 231 4.15 21.64 0.74
C GLY A 231 3.03 22.60 0.36
N LYS A 232 1.92 22.10 -0.22
CA LYS A 232 0.71 22.89 -0.52
C LYS A 232 -0.50 22.55 0.37
N GLN A 233 -0.30 21.71 1.37
CA GLN A 233 -1.30 21.18 2.31
C GLN A 233 -2.63 20.80 1.64
N ARG A 234 -2.58 19.99 0.57
CA ARG A 234 -3.77 19.61 -0.20
C ARG A 234 -3.73 18.16 -0.69
N TYR A 235 -4.92 17.57 -0.80
CA TYR A 235 -5.12 16.30 -1.48
C TYR A 235 -4.87 16.43 -2.99
N THR A 236 -4.30 15.38 -3.59
CA THR A 236 -3.97 15.31 -5.01
C THR A 236 -4.39 13.99 -5.63
N GLU A 237 -4.45 13.94 -6.96
CA GLU A 237 -4.50 12.66 -7.68
C GLU A 237 -3.08 12.21 -8.02
N VAL A 238 -2.81 10.91 -7.91
CA VAL A 238 -1.51 10.33 -8.29
C VAL A 238 -1.44 10.22 -9.82
N PRO A 239 -0.43 10.79 -10.51
CA PRO A 239 -0.28 10.71 -11.97
C PRO A 239 -0.25 9.26 -12.50
N GLN A 240 -0.84 9.01 -13.67
CA GLN A 240 -0.95 7.64 -14.23
C GLN A 240 0.41 6.92 -14.34
N ALA A 241 1.47 7.61 -14.78
CA ALA A 241 2.81 7.04 -14.89
C ALA A 241 3.35 6.56 -13.54
N ASP A 242 3.13 7.35 -12.47
CA ASP A 242 3.53 7.01 -11.10
C ASP A 242 2.74 5.79 -10.60
N ARG A 243 1.44 5.71 -10.94
CA ARG A 243 0.60 4.52 -10.63
C ARG A 243 1.14 3.27 -11.31
N ASP A 244 1.44 3.35 -12.61
CA ASP A 244 1.95 2.21 -13.39
C ASP A 244 3.31 1.74 -12.84
N TRP A 245 4.18 2.67 -12.46
CA TRP A 245 5.45 2.35 -11.81
C TRP A 245 5.27 1.70 -10.43
N LEU A 246 4.42 2.26 -9.56
CA LEU A 246 4.10 1.69 -8.24
C LEU A 246 3.46 0.29 -8.36
N LEU A 247 2.61 0.05 -9.36
CA LEU A 247 2.01 -1.26 -9.61
C LEU A 247 3.06 -2.29 -10.07
N MET A 248 4.10 -1.90 -10.81
CA MET A 248 5.23 -2.77 -11.13
C MET A 248 6.08 -3.10 -9.88
N GLN A 249 6.30 -2.14 -8.97
CA GLN A 249 6.95 -2.41 -7.69
C GLN A 249 6.11 -3.38 -6.82
N ALA A 250 4.81 -3.11 -6.69
CA ALA A 250 3.88 -3.96 -5.95
C ALA A 250 3.81 -5.39 -6.52
N ALA A 251 3.80 -5.54 -7.84
CA ALA A 251 3.88 -6.85 -8.49
C ALA A 251 5.20 -7.56 -8.18
N THR A 252 6.33 -6.86 -8.23
CA THR A 252 7.65 -7.43 -7.88
C THR A 252 7.68 -7.92 -6.43
N ILE A 253 7.16 -7.13 -5.48
CA ILE A 253 7.12 -7.46 -4.05
C ILE A 253 6.23 -8.68 -3.79
N ARG A 254 5.03 -8.71 -4.38
CA ARG A 254 4.08 -9.82 -4.26
C ARG A 254 4.60 -11.11 -4.94
N ASP A 255 5.11 -10.99 -6.16
CA ASP A 255 5.35 -12.14 -7.03
C ASP A 255 6.75 -12.72 -6.86
N GLN A 256 7.76 -11.90 -6.56
CA GLN A 256 9.14 -12.36 -6.31
C GLN A 256 9.40 -12.54 -4.81
N TYR A 257 9.16 -11.51 -3.99
CA TYR A 257 9.50 -11.55 -2.55
C TYR A 257 8.42 -12.20 -1.67
N LYS A 258 7.22 -12.46 -2.23
CA LYS A 258 6.07 -13.07 -1.52
C LYS A 258 5.64 -12.31 -0.26
N LEU A 259 5.83 -10.98 -0.26
CA LEU A 259 5.45 -10.11 0.84
C LEU A 259 4.07 -9.48 0.60
N PRO A 260 3.28 -9.21 1.66
CA PRO A 260 2.11 -8.34 1.57
C PRO A 260 2.53 -6.92 1.16
N VAL A 261 1.64 -6.24 0.43
CA VAL A 261 1.82 -4.86 -0.03
C VAL A 261 0.66 -3.98 0.46
N LEU A 262 0.98 -2.82 1.01
CA LEU A 262 0.02 -1.82 1.50
C LEU A 262 0.14 -0.53 0.69
N SER A 263 -0.95 -0.07 0.06
CA SER A 263 -1.04 1.33 -0.38
C SER A 263 -1.62 2.19 0.74
N ILE A 264 -1.03 3.36 0.98
CA ILE A 264 -1.57 4.37 1.89
C ILE A 264 -2.00 5.57 1.04
N ASP A 265 -3.30 5.79 0.99
CA ASP A 265 -3.93 6.82 0.17
C ASP A 265 -4.59 7.91 1.04
N TYR A 266 -4.41 9.16 0.65
CA TYR A 266 -4.88 10.32 1.39
C TYR A 266 -6.20 10.85 0.82
N CYS A 267 -7.30 10.53 1.49
CA CYS A 267 -8.63 11.01 1.14
C CYS A 267 -9.08 12.16 2.05
N PRO A 268 -9.85 13.15 1.55
CA PRO A 268 -10.58 14.09 2.39
C PRO A 268 -11.45 13.33 3.41
N PRO A 269 -11.63 13.87 4.65
CA PRO A 269 -12.57 13.29 5.59
C PRO A 269 -13.98 13.27 4.98
N PRO A 270 -14.81 12.25 5.27
CA PRO A 270 -16.18 12.21 4.78
C PRO A 270 -16.92 13.48 5.17
N THR A 271 -17.47 14.19 4.19
CA THR A 271 -18.32 15.35 4.47
C THR A 271 -19.58 14.88 5.19
N THR A 272 -19.77 15.33 6.42
CA THR A 272 -20.96 15.07 7.24
C THR A 272 -22.18 15.85 6.73
N ARG A 273 -22.58 15.61 5.47
CA ARG A 273 -23.81 16.15 4.88
C ARG A 273 -24.45 15.22 3.84
N ALA A 274 -24.54 13.93 4.19
CA ALA A 274 -25.62 13.09 3.68
C ALA A 274 -26.66 12.93 4.81
N GLN A 275 -27.67 13.83 4.85
CA GLN A 275 -28.90 13.49 5.57
C GLN A 275 -29.49 12.24 4.90
N PRO A 276 -29.90 11.20 5.65
CA PRO A 276 -30.61 10.09 5.05
C PRO A 276 -31.89 10.61 4.39
N PRO A 277 -32.23 10.18 3.16
CA PRO A 277 -33.43 10.65 2.49
C PRO A 277 -34.67 10.34 3.35
N PRO A 278 -35.69 11.23 3.35
CA PRO A 278 -36.84 11.08 4.22
C PRO A 278 -37.54 9.75 3.94
N ARG A 279 -37.69 8.92 4.98
CA ARG A 279 -38.35 7.61 4.90
C ARG A 279 -39.83 7.78 4.54
N ARG A 280 -40.18 7.72 3.25
CA ARG A 280 -41.56 7.45 2.83
C ARG A 280 -41.92 6.02 3.24
N GLY A 281 -42.96 5.89 4.06
CA GLY A 281 -43.35 4.60 4.65
C GLY A 281 -44.10 3.67 3.69
N SER A 282 -44.13 2.38 4.06
CA SER A 282 -45.10 1.34 3.68
C SER A 282 -45.27 1.06 2.16
N ARG A 283 -44.91 -0.11 1.60
CA ARG A 283 -45.32 -1.48 2.01
C ARG A 283 -44.36 -2.58 1.46
N LYS A 284 -44.31 -3.72 2.17
CA LYS A 284 -43.86 -5.07 1.73
C LYS A 284 -45.11 -5.99 1.61
N PRO A 285 -45.02 -7.28 1.23
CA PRO A 285 -43.89 -8.07 0.68
C PRO A 285 -44.11 -8.33 -0.84
N ALA A 286 -43.44 -9.23 -1.57
CA ALA A 286 -42.32 -10.17 -1.34
C ALA A 286 -41.30 -10.02 -2.51
N SER A 287 -40.36 -10.90 -2.87
CA SER A 287 -39.80 -12.18 -2.39
C SER A 287 -38.30 -12.20 -2.77
N SER A 288 -37.49 -13.10 -2.20
CA SER A 288 -36.04 -13.25 -2.52
C SER A 288 -35.80 -14.56 -3.31
N PRO A 289 -34.68 -14.71 -4.05
CA PRO A 289 -33.39 -15.01 -3.41
C PRO A 289 -32.15 -14.25 -3.95
N THR A 290 -31.39 -13.71 -3.01
CA THR A 290 -29.91 -13.67 -2.91
C THR A 290 -29.00 -13.68 -4.15
N SER A 291 -28.10 -12.71 -4.21
CA SER A 291 -26.68 -12.90 -4.57
C SER A 291 -25.81 -12.01 -3.67
N PRO A 292 -24.57 -12.42 -3.32
CA PRO A 292 -23.85 -11.85 -2.19
C PRO A 292 -23.17 -10.52 -2.51
N THR A 293 -23.35 -9.53 -1.63
CA THR A 293 -22.52 -8.33 -1.59
C THR A 293 -21.13 -8.69 -1.07
N ALA A 294 -20.09 -8.43 -1.85
CA ALA A 294 -18.70 -8.58 -1.40
C ALA A 294 -18.43 -7.66 -0.19
N ASP A 295 -17.91 -8.23 0.89
CA ASP A 295 -17.55 -7.52 2.13
C ASP A 295 -16.28 -6.69 1.90
N SER A 296 -16.44 -5.49 1.31
CA SER A 296 -15.34 -4.54 1.07
C SER A 296 -14.99 -3.77 2.35
N ARG A 297 -14.30 -4.46 3.27
CA ARG A 297 -13.66 -3.81 4.41
C ARG A 297 -12.64 -2.78 3.91
N PRO A 298 -12.65 -1.53 4.40
CA PRO A 298 -11.73 -0.50 3.94
C PRO A 298 -10.28 -0.84 4.33
N SER A 299 -9.43 -1.04 3.33
CA SER A 299 -7.99 -1.20 3.49
C SER A 299 -7.33 0.14 3.82
N ALA A 300 -7.01 0.33 5.10
CA ALA A 300 -6.37 1.50 5.68
C ALA A 300 -7.16 2.82 5.70
N TRP A 301 -7.25 3.38 6.90
CA TRP A 301 -7.55 4.79 7.13
C TRP A 301 -6.28 5.45 7.64
N ALA A 302 -5.78 6.45 6.89
CA ALA A 302 -4.82 7.42 7.39
C ALA A 302 -5.56 8.75 7.56
N ARG A 303 -5.74 9.22 8.79
CA ARG A 303 -5.95 10.65 8.99
C ARG A 303 -4.60 11.32 8.80
N PRO A 304 -4.46 12.37 7.96
CA PRO A 304 -3.31 13.25 8.11
C PRO A 304 -3.37 13.79 9.54
N GLY A 305 -2.41 13.37 10.38
CA GLY A 305 -2.20 14.02 11.66
C GLY A 305 -1.92 15.50 11.40
N PRO A 306 -2.21 16.40 12.35
CA PRO A 306 -1.72 17.77 12.21
C PRO A 306 -0.22 17.69 11.96
N ALA A 307 0.23 18.23 10.83
CA ALA A 307 1.64 18.53 10.63
C ALA A 307 2.13 19.25 11.89
N MET A 308 3.32 18.90 12.39
CA MET A 308 3.87 19.37 13.68
C MET A 308 4.06 20.89 13.69
N SER A 309 2.95 21.61 13.84
CA SER A 309 2.85 23.01 14.17
C SER A 309 2.47 23.05 15.64
N GLY A 310 3.47 23.25 16.48
CA GLY A 310 3.24 23.48 17.90
C GLY A 310 2.34 24.70 18.06
N ARG A 311 1.11 24.48 18.50
CA ARG A 311 0.28 25.47 19.18
C ARG A 311 -0.87 24.76 19.90
N ASP A 312 -0.89 24.90 21.22
CA ASP A 312 -2.06 24.60 22.02
C ASP A 312 -3.29 25.34 21.48
N THR A 313 -4.40 24.62 21.35
CA THR A 313 -5.72 25.23 21.51
C THR A 313 -6.41 24.54 22.67
N ARG A 314 -6.61 25.30 23.75
CA ARG A 314 -7.41 24.89 24.90
C ARG A 314 -8.80 24.45 24.46
N ILE A 315 -9.34 23.51 25.21
CA ILE A 315 -10.76 23.16 25.23
C ILE A 315 -11.54 24.34 25.86
N GLU A 316 -12.56 24.79 25.15
CA GLU A 316 -13.91 25.02 25.70
C GLU A 316 -14.88 24.11 24.94
#